data_AF-A0A929YI35-F1
#
_entry.id   AF-A0A929YI35-F1
#
_cell.length_a   1.000
_cell.length_b   1.000
_cell.length_c   1.000
_cell.angle_alpha   90.00
_cell.angle_beta   90.00
_cell.angle_gamma   90.00
#
_symmetry.space_group_name_H-M   'P 1'
#
loop_
_entity.id
_entity.type
_entity.pdbx_description
1 polymer ?
#
loop_
_entity_poly.entity_id
_entity_poly.type
_entity_poly.pdbx_seq_one_letter_code
_entity_poly.pdbx_strand_id
1 'polypeptide(L)'
;MGTRAVFLALGIAFYKLGMTRVNLNVHPENIAALTIYVRVGFEICGSHPFISGGKELEMHLDRKRFEACNPRFRNIHFDKAE
;
A
#
# COMPACT_ATOMS: atom_id res chain seq x y z
N MET A 1 -14.78 -3.77 1.95
CA MET A 1 -14.66 -2.41 1.36
C MET A 1 -13.23 -1.85 1.42
N GLY A 2 -12.47 -2.07 2.50
CA GLY A 2 -11.11 -1.51 2.68
C GLY A 2 -10.10 -1.76 1.54
N THR A 3 -10.07 -2.96 0.94
CA THR A 3 -9.13 -3.26 -0.15
C THR A 3 -9.29 -2.33 -1.36
N ARG A 4 -10.53 -2.01 -1.76
CA ARG A 4 -10.80 -1.14 -2.92
C ARG A 4 -10.33 0.30 -2.67
N ALA A 5 -10.47 0.79 -1.43
CA ALA A 5 -10.00 2.12 -1.04
C ALA A 5 -8.47 2.21 -1.11
N VAL A 6 -7.76 1.20 -0.59
CA VAL A 6 -6.29 1.14 -0.67
C VAL A 6 -5.82 1.09 -2.12
N PHE A 7 -6.50 0.28 -2.96
CA PHE A 7 -6.23 0.22 -4.39
C PHE A 7 -6.36 1.59 -5.07
N LEU A 8 -7.46 2.32 -4.81
CA LEU A 8 -7.67 3.65 -5.38
C LEU A 8 -6.59 4.64 -4.92
N ALA A 9 -6.24 4.62 -3.63
CA ALA A 9 -5.21 5.49 -3.07
C ALA A 9 -3.84 5.24 -3.71
N LEU A 10 -3.44 3.98 -3.89
CA LEU A 10 -2.21 3.59 -4.57
C LEU A 10 -2.23 3.95 -6.06
N GLY A 11 -3.39 3.80 -6.71
CA GLY A 11 -3.58 4.22 -8.08
C GLY A 11 -3.31 5.71 -8.26
N ILE A 12 -3.88 6.55 -7.40
CA ILE A 12 -3.62 7.98 -7.38
C ILE A 12 -2.13 8.26 -7.09
N ALA A 13 -1.55 7.62 -6.07
CA ALA A 13 -0.15 7.80 -5.70
C ALA A 13 0.81 7.51 -6.88
N PHE A 14 0.66 6.36 -7.54
CA PHE A 14 1.59 5.92 -8.59
C PHE A 14 1.30 6.50 -9.97
N TYR A 15 0.03 6.68 -10.35
CA TYR A 15 -0.33 7.09 -11.71
C TYR A 15 -0.65 8.58 -11.83
N LYS A 16 -1.23 9.20 -10.79
CA LYS A 16 -1.58 10.64 -10.82
C LYS A 16 -0.48 11.50 -10.21
N LEU A 17 0.09 11.09 -9.07
CA LEU A 17 1.11 11.86 -8.35
C LEU A 17 2.55 11.48 -8.76
N GLY A 18 2.71 10.39 -9.53
CA GLY A 18 4.04 9.96 -10.01
C GLY A 18 4.97 9.46 -8.91
N MET A 19 4.43 9.06 -7.75
CA MET A 19 5.24 8.47 -6.67
C MET A 19 5.89 7.18 -7.17
N THR A 20 7.09 6.88 -6.67
CA THR A 20 7.82 5.64 -6.99
C THR A 20 7.66 4.58 -5.91
N ARG A 21 7.33 5.00 -4.68
CA ARG A 21 7.18 4.16 -3.49
C ARG A 21 6.17 4.74 -2.51
N VAL A 22 5.44 3.87 -1.83
CA VAL A 22 4.57 4.20 -0.69
C VAL A 22 5.04 3.40 0.52
N ASN A 23 5.12 4.04 1.68
CA ASN A 23 5.46 3.40 2.96
C ASN A 23 4.26 3.52 3.91
N LEU A 24 4.08 2.51 4.76
CA LEU A 24 3.09 2.52 5.83
C LEU A 24 3.60 1.72 7.04
N ASN A 25 2.95 1.94 8.17
CA ASN A 25 3.15 1.15 9.38
C ASN A 25 1.84 0.45 9.76
N VAL A 26 1.95 -0.72 10.38
CA VAL A 26 0.78 -1.45 10.89
C VAL A 26 1.12 -2.23 12.15
N HIS A 27 0.27 -2.15 13.17
CA HIS A 27 0.34 -3.04 14.31
C HIS A 27 0.14 -4.50 13.86
N PRO A 28 1.02 -5.45 14.27
CA PRO A 28 0.91 -6.85 13.88
C PRO A 28 -0.39 -7.50 14.36
N GLU A 29 -1.02 -6.97 15.41
CA GLU A 29 -2.32 -7.40 15.92
C GLU A 29 -3.48 -6.98 15.00
N ASN A 30 -3.28 -5.99 14.12
CA ASN A 30 -4.28 -5.57 13.13
C ASN A 30 -4.23 -6.48 11.88
N ILE A 31 -4.64 -7.74 12.08
CA ILE A 31 -4.65 -8.78 11.06
C ILE A 31 -5.45 -8.37 9.82
N ALA A 32 -6.54 -7.62 10.01
CA ALA A 32 -7.40 -7.15 8.92
C ALA A 32 -6.64 -6.20 7.97
N ALA A 33 -5.96 -5.19 8.52
CA ALA A 33 -5.17 -4.25 7.73
C ALA A 33 -3.95 -4.94 7.11
N LEU A 34 -3.23 -5.75 7.89
CA LEU A 34 -2.07 -6.50 7.40
C LEU A 34 -2.43 -7.40 6.21
N THR A 35 -3.56 -8.11 6.29
CA THR A 35 -4.07 -8.94 5.19
C THR A 35 -4.32 -8.12 3.93
N ILE A 36 -4.88 -6.92 4.07
CA ILE A 36 -5.12 -6.02 2.93
C ILE A 36 -3.79 -5.56 2.33
N TYR A 37 -2.85 -5.09 3.14
CA TYR A 37 -1.57 -4.56 2.66
C TYR A 37 -0.75 -5.63 1.94
N VAL A 38 -0.65 -6.82 2.53
CA VAL A 38 0.02 -7.97 1.89
C VAL A 38 -0.67 -8.34 0.58
N ARG A 39 -2.01 -8.39 0.55
CA ARG A 39 -2.77 -8.73 -0.67
C ARG A 39 -2.54 -7.74 -1.81
N VAL A 40 -2.38 -6.46 -1.48
CA VAL A 40 -2.15 -5.40 -2.47
C VAL A 40 -0.68 -5.34 -2.92
N GLY A 41 0.22 -5.99 -2.17
CA GLY A 41 1.61 -6.22 -2.57
C GLY A 41 2.65 -5.58 -1.67
N PHE A 42 2.26 -4.93 -0.56
CA PHE A 42 3.21 -4.38 0.40
C PHE A 42 4.11 -5.47 0.99
N GLU A 43 5.38 -5.12 1.21
CA GLU A 43 6.39 -5.98 1.84
C GLU A 43 6.76 -5.43 3.20
N ILE A 44 6.87 -6.31 4.19
CA ILE A 44 7.43 -5.95 5.50
C ILE A 44 8.94 -5.77 5.34
N CYS A 45 9.46 -4.61 5.73
CA CYS A 45 10.88 -4.27 5.64
C CYS A 45 11.54 -4.04 7.00
N GLY A 46 10.75 -3.94 8.07
CA GLY A 46 11.25 -3.64 9.40
C GLY A 46 10.17 -3.65 10.45
N SER A 47 10.55 -3.26 11.66
CA SER A 47 9.61 -3.00 12.75
C SER A 47 10.26 -2.09 13.78
N HIS A 48 9.47 -1.24 14.41
CA HIS A 48 9.93 -0.36 15.50
C HIS A 48 8.95 -0.41 16.69
N PRO A 49 9.41 -0.04 17.90
CA PRO A 49 8.54 0.09 19.07
C PRO A 49 7.51 1.20 18.88
N PHE A 50 6.25 0.94 19.24
CA PHE A 50 5.21 1.97 19.24
C PHE A 50 5.19 2.73 20.56
N ILE A 51 4.99 4.06 20.53
CA ILE A 51 5.14 4.93 21.69
C ILE A 51 4.18 4.58 22.84
N SER A 52 3.03 3.99 22.54
CA SER A 52 2.03 3.55 23.53
C SER A 52 2.09 2.06 23.86
N GLY A 53 3.20 1.39 23.51
CA GLY A 53 3.42 -0.03 23.75
C GLY A 53 3.15 -0.90 22.53
N GLY A 54 3.83 -2.05 22.47
CA GLY A 54 3.83 -2.93 21.31
C GLY A 54 4.83 -2.51 20.24
N LYS A 55 4.65 -3.04 19.03
CA LYS A 55 5.47 -2.72 17.85
C LYS A 55 4.59 -2.39 16.65
N GLU A 56 5.13 -1.63 15.72
CA GLU A 56 4.58 -1.53 14.37
C GLU A 56 5.51 -2.24 13.38
N LEU A 57 4.91 -2.87 12.37
CA LEU A 57 5.61 -3.38 11.21
C LEU A 57 5.72 -2.27 10.18
N GLU A 58 6.92 -2.03 9.68
CA GLU A 58 7.16 -1.12 8.58
C GLU A 58 6.97 -1.87 7.27
N MET A 59 6.21 -1.28 6.35
CA MET A 59 5.95 -1.87 5.06
C MET A 59 6.15 -0.87 3.93
N HIS A 60 6.66 -1.35 2.79
CA HIS A 60 6.77 -0.56 1.58
C HIS A 60 6.11 -1.25 0.39
N LEU A 61 5.77 -0.45 -0.61
CA LEU A 61 5.33 -0.92 -1.92
C LEU A 61 5.87 0.04 -2.98
N ASP A 62 6.62 -0.48 -3.93
CA ASP A 62 7.01 0.27 -5.13
C ASP A 62 6.01 0.05 -6.27
N ARG A 63 6.04 0.96 -7.24
CA ARG A 63 5.14 0.91 -8.40
C ARG A 63 5.30 -0.37 -9.21
N LYS A 64 6.54 -0.84 -9.41
CA LYS A 64 6.83 -2.02 -10.24
C LYS A 64 6.18 -3.27 -9.64
N ARG A 65 6.29 -3.43 -8.32
CA ARG A 65 5.68 -4.51 -7.57
C ARG A 65 4.16 -4.37 -7.53
N PHE A 66 3.63 -3.17 -7.33
CA PHE A 66 2.19 -2.95 -7.39
C PHE A 66 1.61 -3.39 -8.74
N GLU A 67 2.27 -3.05 -9.86
CA GLU A 67 1.88 -3.48 -11.20
C GLU A 67 1.99 -5.00 -11.40
N ALA A 68 3.02 -5.63 -10.83
CA ALA A 68 3.23 -7.07 -10.92
C ALA A 68 2.18 -7.86 -10.11
N CYS A 69 1.84 -7.41 -8.90
CA CYS A 69 0.84 -8.04 -8.04
C CYS A 69 -0.59 -7.77 -8.53
N ASN A 70 -0.81 -6.68 -9.25
CA ASN A 70 -2.15 -6.19 -9.60
C ASN A 70 -2.29 -5.88 -11.10
N PRO A 71 -2.13 -6.88 -11.99
CA PRO A 71 -2.10 -6.66 -13.43
C PRO A 71 -3.41 -6.06 -13.99
N ARG A 72 -4.54 -6.32 -13.34
CA ARG A 72 -5.85 -5.76 -13.72
C ARG A 72 -5.96 -4.25 -13.47
N PHE A 73 -5.07 -3.68 -12.66
CA PHE A 73 -5.11 -2.26 -12.30
C PHE A 73 -4.59 -1.35 -13.42
N ARG A 74 -3.88 -1.92 -14.42
CA ARG A 74 -3.38 -1.19 -15.60
C ARG A 74 -4.48 -0.57 -16.46
N ASN A 75 -5.71 -1.06 -16.35
CA ASN A 75 -6.85 -0.60 -17.15
C ASN A 75 -7.68 0.48 -16.45
N ILE A 76 -7.22 1.01 -15.31
CA ILE A 76 -7.87 2.12 -14.63
C ILE A 76 -7.29 3.41 -15.18
N HIS A 77 -8.10 4.12 -15.97
CA HIS A 77 -7.76 5.42 -16.51
C HIS A 77 -7.87 6.46 -15.39
N PHE A 78 -6.72 6.95 -14.94
CA PHE A 78 -6.65 8.19 -14.16
C PHE A 78 -6.49 9.32 -15.14
N ASP A 79 -7.60 9.97 -15.51
CA ASP A 79 -7.56 11.16 -16.36
C ASP A 79 -6.64 12.21 -15.71
N LYS A 80 -5.85 12.89 -16.54
CA LYS A 80 -5.05 14.02 -16.08
C LYS A 80 -6.02 15.06 -15.49
N ALA A 81 -5.75 15.51 -14.28
CA ALA A 81 -6.40 16.71 -13.79
C ALA A 81 -5.89 17.87 -14.64
N GLU A 82 -6.82 18.63 -15.20
CA GLU A 82 -6.60 19.92 -15.86
C GLU A 82 -5.83 20.90 -14.96
#